data_AF-A0A350XIH0-F1
#
_entry.id   AF-A0A350XIH0-F1
#
_cell.length_a   1.000
_cell.length_b   1.000
_cell.length_c   1.000
_cell.angle_alpha   90.00
_cell.angle_beta   90.00
_cell.angle_gamma   90.00
#
_symmetry.space_group_name_H-M   'P 1'
#
loop_
_entity.id
_entity.type
_entity.pdbx_description
1 polymer ?
#
loop_
_entity_poly.entity_id
_entity_poly.type
_entity_poly.pdbx_seq_one_letter_code
_entity_poly.pdbx_strand_id
1 'polypeptide(L)'
;MTATLKDFEKPVPEMAGERIRYIPQNHRRILCVFPKYSRSFGTLHHAYPLTGKVKAFMPPQGILIVAAYLPQEWEVRFVDENIKPAKKADYQWADVVIVSGMHIQRP
;
A
#
# COMPACT_ATOMS: atom_id res chain seq x y z
N MET A 1 20.38 -11.67 25.68
CA MET A 1 20.20 -10.22 25.43
C MET A 1 18.71 -10.00 25.14
N THR A 2 17.95 -9.51 26.12
CA THR A 2 16.50 -9.27 26.01
C THR A 2 16.27 -7.80 25.68
N ALA A 3 15.98 -7.50 24.41
CA ALA A 3 15.47 -6.17 24.04
C ALA A 3 14.04 -6.01 24.58
N THR A 4 13.74 -4.85 25.15
CA THR A 4 12.43 -4.54 25.73
C THR A 4 11.55 -3.86 24.69
N LEU A 5 10.22 -3.98 24.79
CA LEU A 5 9.26 -3.39 23.84
C LEU A 5 9.46 -1.87 23.62
N LYS A 6 10.01 -1.17 24.62
CA LYS A 6 10.38 0.25 24.55
C LYS A 6 11.46 0.57 23.50
N ASP A 7 12.25 -0.43 23.10
CA ASP A 7 13.31 -0.25 22.10
C ASP A 7 12.74 -0.05 20.68
N PHE A 8 11.50 -0.47 20.43
CA PHE A 8 10.78 -0.29 19.16
C PHE A 8 9.89 0.95 19.10
N GLU A 9 9.63 1.61 20.24
CA GLU A 9 8.87 2.87 20.30
C GLU A 9 9.75 4.10 20.04
N LYS A 10 11.07 3.92 19.97
CA LYS A 10 11.98 5.02 19.63
C LYS A 10 11.72 5.44 18.18
N PRO A 11 11.49 6.74 17.91
CA PRO A 11 11.43 7.23 16.54
C PRO A 11 12.72 6.81 15.84
N VAL A 12 12.60 6.13 14.71
CA VAL A 12 13.75 5.86 13.84
C VAL A 12 14.35 7.24 13.51
N PRO A 13 15.63 7.50 13.84
CA PRO A 13 16.24 8.79 13.56
C PRO A 13 16.07 9.07 12.07
N GLU A 14 15.41 10.17 11.76
CA GLU A 14 15.26 10.66 10.40
C GLU A 14 16.67 10.77 9.81
N MET A 15 16.97 9.96 8.78
CA MET A 15 18.29 9.99 8.17
C MET A 15 18.51 11.40 7.59
N ALA A 16 19.36 12.17 8.28
CA ALA A 16 19.74 13.54 7.99
C ALA A 16 20.66 13.65 6.76
N GLY A 17 20.28 13.00 5.66
CA GLY A 17 20.74 13.38 4.32
C GLY A 17 19.69 14.29 3.73
N GLU A 18 20.10 15.43 3.15
CA GLU A 18 19.23 16.26 2.32
C GLU A 18 18.58 15.39 1.25
N ARG A 19 17.37 14.90 1.50
CA ARG A 19 16.56 14.32 0.44
C ARG A 19 16.38 15.44 -0.57
N ILE A 20 16.75 15.22 -1.82
CA ILE A 20 16.41 16.14 -2.91
C ILE A 20 14.88 16.19 -2.94
N ARG A 21 14.32 17.21 -2.28
CA ARG A 21 12.89 17.34 -2.07
C ARG A 21 12.32 17.93 -3.35
N TYR A 22 11.71 17.08 -4.16
CA TYR A 22 10.93 17.56 -5.29
C TYR A 22 9.73 18.35 -4.75
N ILE A 23 9.67 19.65 -5.08
CA ILE A 23 8.53 20.50 -4.75
C ILE A 23 7.63 20.53 -5.99
N PRO A 24 6.43 19.93 -5.93
CA PRO A 24 5.53 19.89 -7.07
C PRO A 24 4.95 21.30 -7.34
N GLN A 25 4.89 21.70 -8.62
CA GLN A 25 4.21 22.93 -9.02
C GLN A 25 2.67 22.80 -9.00
N ASN A 26 2.16 21.57 -9.09
CA ASN A 26 0.74 21.26 -9.13
C ASN A 26 0.38 20.25 -8.05
N HIS A 27 -0.80 20.42 -7.45
CA HIS A 27 -1.40 19.42 -6.57
C HIS A 27 -2.06 18.30 -7.38
N ARG A 28 -1.97 17.05 -6.91
CA ARG A 28 -2.61 15.90 -7.54
C ARG A 28 -3.26 14.99 -6.49
N ARG A 29 -4.39 14.40 -6.87
CA ARG A 29 -5.07 13.32 -6.16
C ARG A 29 -4.69 12.00 -6.80
N ILE A 30 -3.95 11.18 -6.06
CA ILE A 30 -3.43 9.89 -6.53
C ILE A 30 -4.20 8.75 -5.88
N LEU A 31 -4.75 7.86 -6.70
CA LEU A 31 -5.32 6.59 -6.24
C LEU A 31 -4.34 5.45 -6.53
N CYS A 32 -3.79 4.86 -5.48
CA CYS A 32 -2.97 3.65 -5.53
C CYS A 32 -3.87 2.43 -5.33
N VAL A 33 -3.96 1.57 -6.35
CA VAL A 33 -4.77 0.34 -6.33
C VAL A 33 -3.88 -0.88 -6.38
N PHE A 34 -4.11 -1.81 -5.44
CA PHE A 34 -3.57 -3.15 -5.49
C PHE A 34 -4.68 -4.14 -5.89
N PRO A 35 -4.68 -4.65 -7.14
CA PRO A 35 -5.71 -5.56 -7.62
C PRO A 35 -5.78 -6.86 -6.84
N LYS A 36 -6.98 -7.43 -6.83
CA LYS A 36 -7.26 -8.70 -6.17
C LYS A 36 -6.47 -9.84 -6.80
N TYR A 37 -5.99 -10.77 -5.98
CA TYR A 37 -5.36 -11.99 -6.46
C TYR A 37 -6.35 -12.89 -7.22
N SER A 38 -5.86 -13.58 -8.24
CA SER A 38 -6.51 -14.79 -8.73
C SER A 38 -6.39 -15.89 -7.67
N ARG A 39 -7.40 -16.76 -7.61
CA ARG A 39 -7.37 -17.90 -6.68
C ARG A 39 -6.28 -18.87 -7.10
N SER A 40 -5.38 -19.19 -6.18
CA SER A 40 -4.38 -20.24 -6.36
C SER A 40 -4.12 -20.93 -5.03
N PHE A 41 -3.40 -22.04 -5.06
CA PHE A 41 -2.91 -22.69 -3.84
C PHE A 41 -2.05 -21.73 -3.01
N GLY A 42 -1.15 -20.98 -3.66
CA GLY A 42 -0.21 -20.08 -2.99
C GLY A 42 -0.84 -18.85 -2.34
N THR A 43 -2.08 -18.49 -2.68
CA THR A 43 -2.76 -17.35 -2.03
C THR A 43 -3.48 -17.76 -0.75
N LEU A 44 -3.62 -19.06 -0.45
CA LEU A 44 -4.22 -19.58 0.78
C LEU A 44 -5.62 -19.02 1.10
N HIS A 45 -6.38 -18.61 0.10
CA HIS A 45 -7.61 -17.84 0.29
C HIS A 45 -8.67 -18.56 1.16
N HIS A 46 -8.69 -19.90 1.12
CA HIS A 46 -9.58 -20.72 1.96
C HIS A 46 -9.10 -20.88 3.41
N ALA A 47 -7.84 -20.60 3.71
CA ALA A 47 -7.30 -20.69 5.06
C ALA A 47 -7.59 -19.44 5.90
N TYR A 48 -7.89 -18.30 5.28
CA TYR A 48 -8.09 -17.03 5.99
C TYR A 48 -9.16 -17.10 7.10
N PRO A 49 -10.35 -17.73 6.90
CA PRO A 49 -11.34 -17.87 7.96
C PRO A 49 -10.84 -18.60 9.21
N LEU A 50 -9.82 -19.46 9.07
CA LEU A 50 -9.22 -20.21 10.17
C LEU A 50 -8.24 -19.36 11.00
N THR A 51 -7.79 -18.23 10.44
CA THR A 51 -6.73 -17.37 11.03
C THR A 51 -7.27 -16.08 11.66
N GLY A 52 -8.61 -15.96 11.78
CA GLY A 52 -9.29 -14.89 12.50
C GLY A 52 -9.32 -13.53 11.78
N LYS A 53 -8.18 -12.84 11.69
CA LYS A 53 -8.09 -11.46 11.17
C LYS A 53 -7.43 -11.32 9.80
N VAL A 54 -6.81 -12.39 9.28
CA VAL A 54 -6.16 -12.36 7.97
C VAL A 54 -7.21 -12.22 6.89
N LYS A 55 -6.98 -11.30 5.96
CA LYS A 55 -7.85 -11.03 4.82
C LYS A 55 -7.11 -11.05 3.49
N ALA A 56 -5.78 -11.05 3.53
CA ALA A 56 -4.89 -11.12 2.38
C ALA A 56 -3.60 -11.84 2.78
N PHE A 57 -2.93 -12.45 1.79
CA PHE A 57 -1.73 -13.27 2.01
C PHE A 57 -0.54 -12.46 2.52
N MET A 58 -0.27 -11.30 1.91
CA MET A 58 0.85 -10.42 2.25
C MET A 58 0.49 -8.96 1.97
N PRO A 59 1.06 -7.99 2.71
CA PRO A 59 0.87 -6.58 2.41
C PRO A 59 1.52 -6.22 1.06
N PRO A 60 0.90 -5.34 0.25
CA PRO A 60 1.44 -4.97 -1.05
C PRO A 60 2.56 -3.93 -0.92
N GLN A 61 3.72 -4.37 -0.43
CA GLN A 61 4.85 -3.50 -0.06
C GLN A 61 5.29 -2.55 -1.18
N GLY A 62 5.35 -3.02 -2.43
CA GLY A 62 5.84 -2.21 -3.55
C GLY A 62 5.04 -0.92 -3.76
N ILE A 63 3.71 -1.03 -3.84
CA ILE A 63 2.87 0.17 -4.06
C ILE A 63 2.77 1.05 -2.80
N LEU A 64 2.94 0.49 -1.60
CA LEU A 64 3.00 1.28 -0.37
C LEU A 64 4.28 2.14 -0.33
N ILE A 65 5.41 1.63 -0.80
CA ILE A 65 6.64 2.41 -0.94
C ILE A 65 6.45 3.53 -1.97
N VAL A 66 5.83 3.22 -3.11
CA VAL A 66 5.50 4.24 -4.12
C VAL A 66 4.63 5.33 -3.51
N ALA A 67 3.56 4.96 -2.80
CA ALA A 67 2.66 5.91 -2.13
C ALA A 67 3.40 6.81 -1.12
N ALA A 68 4.34 6.24 -0.36
CA ALA A 68 5.15 6.98 0.62
C ALA A 68 6.23 7.88 -0.03
N TYR A 69 6.61 7.60 -1.28
CA TYR A 69 7.61 8.38 -2.02
C TYR A 69 7.02 9.60 -2.75
N LEU A 70 5.70 9.61 -2.98
CA LEU A 70 5.02 10.74 -3.63
C LEU A 70 5.21 12.04 -2.82
N PRO A 71 5.15 13.22 -3.48
CA PRO A 71 5.25 14.49 -2.80
C PRO A 71 4.27 14.59 -1.62
N GLN A 72 4.75 15.09 -0.49
CA GLN A 72 3.93 15.20 0.74
C GLN A 72 2.73 16.11 0.56
N GLU A 73 2.82 17.05 -0.38
CA GLU A 73 1.77 17.98 -0.72
C GLU A 73 0.61 17.26 -1.43
N TRP A 74 0.82 16.13 -2.12
CA TRP A 74 -0.22 15.43 -2.85
C TRP A 74 -1.15 14.61 -1.95
N GLU A 75 -2.42 14.51 -2.34
CA GLU A 75 -3.37 13.63 -1.65
C GLU A 75 -3.27 12.22 -2.22
N VAL A 76 -3.02 11.24 -1.37
CA VAL A 76 -2.89 9.83 -1.78
C VAL A 76 -3.95 8.99 -1.08
N ARG A 77 -4.72 8.24 -1.87
CA ARG A 77 -5.61 7.18 -1.39
C ARG A 77 -5.05 5.82 -1.79
N PHE A 78 -5.10 4.87 -0.88
CA PHE A 78 -4.68 3.50 -1.13
C PHE A 78 -5.86 2.54 -0.97
N VAL A 79 -6.02 1.64 -1.95
CA VAL A 79 -7.03 0.57 -1.95
C VAL A 79 -6.37 -0.76 -2.26
N ASP A 80 -6.52 -1.71 -1.32
CA ASP A 80 -6.21 -3.12 -1.53
C ASP A 80 -7.50 -3.90 -1.80
N GLU A 81 -7.67 -4.36 -3.04
CA GLU A 81 -8.85 -5.09 -3.48
C GLU A 81 -8.96 -6.51 -2.92
N ASN A 82 -7.91 -7.01 -2.25
CA ASN A 82 -8.00 -8.24 -1.46
C ASN A 82 -8.75 -8.01 -0.15
N ILE A 83 -8.79 -6.76 0.34
CA ILE A 83 -9.48 -6.37 1.59
C ILE A 83 -10.83 -5.74 1.29
N LYS A 84 -10.87 -4.77 0.37
CA LYS A 84 -12.07 -4.02 -0.01
C LYS A 84 -11.98 -3.59 -1.48
N PRO A 85 -13.05 -3.73 -2.28
CA PRO A 85 -13.01 -3.30 -3.68
C PRO A 85 -12.89 -1.78 -3.78
N ALA A 86 -12.22 -1.30 -4.83
CA ALA A 86 -12.24 0.11 -5.19
C ALA A 86 -13.64 0.52 -5.67
N LYS A 87 -14.11 1.70 -5.26
CA LYS A 87 -15.45 2.19 -5.61
C LYS A 87 -15.34 3.16 -6.78
N LYS A 88 -16.43 3.32 -7.54
CA LYS A 88 -16.55 4.34 -8.61
C LYS A 88 -16.14 5.74 -8.13
N ALA A 89 -16.52 6.09 -6.90
CA ALA A 89 -16.17 7.38 -6.29
C ALA A 89 -14.66 7.55 -6.06
N ASP A 90 -13.91 6.47 -5.81
CA ASP A 90 -12.45 6.54 -5.67
C ASP A 90 -11.82 6.91 -7.02
N TYR A 91 -12.28 6.28 -8.10
CA TYR A 91 -11.80 6.57 -9.45
C TYR A 91 -12.19 7.99 -9.92
N GLN A 92 -13.40 8.44 -9.62
CA GLN A 92 -13.86 9.79 -9.97
C GLN A 92 -13.13 10.90 -9.18
N TRP A 93 -12.63 10.59 -7.99
CA TRP A 93 -11.86 11.52 -7.17
C TRP A 93 -10.42 11.68 -7.67
N ALA A 94 -9.85 10.65 -8.31
CA ALA A 94 -8.44 10.62 -8.66
C ALA A 94 -8.13 11.38 -9.95
N ASP A 95 -7.04 12.15 -9.95
CA ASP A 95 -6.47 12.71 -11.18
C ASP A 95 -5.55 11.70 -11.87
N VAL A 96 -4.94 10.81 -11.09
CA VAL A 96 -4.06 9.72 -11.56
C VAL A 96 -4.35 8.44 -10.77
N VAL A 97 -4.36 7.31 -11.46
CA VAL A 97 -4.46 5.98 -10.86
C VAL A 97 -3.14 5.24 -11.08
N ILE A 98 -2.51 4.79 -9.99
CA ILE A 98 -1.34 3.92 -10.01
C ILE A 98 -1.80 2.51 -9.64
N VAL A 99 -1.51 1.53 -10.47
CA VAL A 99 -1.92 0.14 -10.26
C VAL A 99 -0.68 -0.73 -10.10
N SER A 100 -0.65 -1.58 -9.07
CA SER A 100 0.37 -2.61 -8.93
C SER A 100 0.02 -3.83 -9.77
N GLY A 101 0.97 -4.34 -10.55
CA GLY A 101 0.82 -5.59 -11.30
C GLY A 101 1.63 -6.72 -10.69
N MET A 102 0.98 -7.87 -10.45
CA MET A 102 1.62 -9.12 -10.08
C MET A 102 1.11 -10.26 -10.97
N HIS A 103 1.97 -11.23 -11.31
CA HIS A 103 1.60 -12.39 -12.15
C HIS A 103 0.36 -13.14 -11.61
N ILE A 104 0.20 -13.22 -10.29
CA ILE A 104 -0.93 -13.89 -9.64
C ILE A 104 -2.28 -13.18 -9.84
N GLN A 105 -2.30 -11.94 -10.35
CA GLN A 105 -3.54 -11.22 -10.67
C GLN A 105 -4.05 -11.53 -12.08
N ARG A 106 -3.30 -12.32 -12.86
CA ARG A 106 -3.74 -12.78 -14.17
C ARG A 106 -4.81 -13.88 -14.00
N PRO A 107 -5.90 -13.87 -14.78
CA PRO A 107 -6.92 -14.92 -14.76
C PRO A 107 -6.37 -16.30 -15.12
#